data_AF-A0A357D7J7-F1
#
_entry.id   AF-A0A357D7J7-F1
#
_cell.length_a   1.000
_cell.length_b   1.000
_cell.length_c   1.000
_cell.angle_alpha   90.00
_cell.angle_beta   90.00
_cell.angle_gamma   90.00
#
_symmetry.space_group_name_H-M   'P 1'
#
loop_
_entity.id
_entity.type
_entity.pdbx_description
1 polymer ?
#
loop_
_entity_poly.entity_id
_entity_poly.type
_entity_poly.pdbx_seq_one_letter_code
_entity_poly.pdbx_strand_id
1 'polypeptide(L)'
;MNEPSMETLRAYRAAVRDFLKEAVSGSYQMKEESRWDRKGNRRVFCVVQKINQALEDLTTEVLQKNSESINVLAKIDEIRGLLVDLYY
;
A
#
# COMPACT_ATOMS: atom_id res chain seq x y z
N MET A 1 12.56 -20.59 -3.47
CA MET A 1 11.33 -19.83 -3.11
C MET A 1 11.68 -19.02 -1.88
N ASN A 2 11.49 -17.70 -1.91
CA ASN A 2 11.77 -16.85 -0.75
C ASN A 2 10.60 -17.02 0.23
N GLU A 3 10.82 -17.75 1.32
CA GLU A 3 9.79 -17.92 2.36
C GLU A 3 9.36 -16.54 2.90
N PRO A 4 8.06 -16.29 3.10
CA PRO A 4 7.59 -15.07 3.74
C PRO A 4 8.06 -15.06 5.20
N SER A 5 9.22 -14.45 5.44
CA SER A 5 9.74 -14.23 6.79
C SER A 5 9.18 -12.95 7.37
N MET A 6 9.07 -12.91 8.71
CA MET A 6 8.68 -11.70 9.45
C MET A 6 9.58 -10.50 9.13
N GLU A 7 10.85 -10.71 8.81
CA GLU A 7 11.76 -9.65 8.37
C GLU A 7 11.40 -9.12 6.99
N THR A 8 11.12 -10.00 6.02
CA THR A 8 10.68 -9.58 4.68
C THR A 8 9.38 -8.80 4.74
N LEU A 9 8.43 -9.20 5.60
CA LEU A 9 7.16 -8.53 5.77
C LEU A 9 7.31 -7.13 6.40
N ARG A 10 8.20 -7.00 7.38
CA ARG A 10 8.56 -5.69 7.96
C ARG A 10 9.22 -4.78 6.94
N ALA A 11 10.16 -5.30 6.15
CA ALA A 11 10.83 -4.55 5.09
C ALA A 11 9.81 -4.08 4.03
N TYR A 12 8.90 -4.97 3.62
CA TYR A 12 7.83 -4.63 2.68
C TYR A 12 6.92 -3.52 3.23
N ARG A 13 6.45 -3.65 4.47
CA ARG A 13 5.60 -2.64 5.12
C ARG A 13 6.29 -1.28 5.24
N ALA A 14 7.59 -1.28 5.53
CA ALA A 14 8.39 -0.06 5.57
C ALA A 14 8.49 0.61 4.19
N ALA A 15 8.82 -0.17 3.16
CA ALA A 15 8.93 0.33 1.79
C ALA A 15 7.59 0.92 1.28
N VAL A 16 6.47 0.22 1.52
CA VAL A 16 5.14 0.73 1.14
C VAL A 16 4.82 2.03 1.88
N ARG A 17 5.10 2.10 3.19
CA ARG A 17 4.87 3.32 3.97
C ARG A 17 5.67 4.50 3.44
N ASP A 18 6.94 4.28 3.10
CA ASP A 18 7.81 5.37 2.62
C ASP A 18 7.40 5.79 1.21
N PHE A 19 6.99 4.87 0.33
CA PHE A 19 6.33 5.21 -0.94
C PHE A 19 5.06 6.06 -0.75
N LEU A 20 4.17 5.68 0.18
CA LEU A 20 2.94 6.44 0.45
C LEU A 20 3.24 7.86 0.92
N LYS A 21 4.29 8.05 1.73
CA LYS A 21 4.71 9.40 2.16
C LYS A 21 5.15 10.25 0.97
N GLU A 22 5.97 9.70 0.08
CA GLU A 22 6.44 10.39 -1.13
C GLU A 22 5.30 10.68 -2.11
N ALA A 23 4.39 9.72 -2.32
CA ALA A 23 3.24 9.91 -3.19
C ALA A 23 2.30 11.01 -2.66
N VAL A 24 2.05 11.04 -1.35
CA VAL A 24 1.21 12.07 -0.72
C VAL A 24 1.93 13.42 -0.69
N SER A 25 3.22 13.48 -0.37
CA SER A 25 4.00 14.74 -0.35
C SER A 25 4.13 15.36 -1.74
N GLY A 26 4.43 14.55 -2.77
CA GLY A 26 4.46 14.98 -4.16
C GLY A 26 3.09 15.48 -4.65
N SER A 27 2.01 14.82 -4.21
CA SER A 27 0.64 15.30 -4.46
C SER A 27 0.34 16.64 -3.80
N TYR A 28 1.03 17.00 -2.71
CA TYR A 28 0.91 18.33 -2.10
C TYR A 28 1.73 19.39 -2.86
N GLN A 29 2.91 19.06 -3.37
CA GLN A 29 3.74 19.99 -4.15
C GLN A 29 3.12 20.29 -5.53
N MET A 30 2.51 19.31 -6.21
CA MET A 30 1.80 19.54 -7.48
C MET A 30 0.53 20.41 -7.35
N LYS A 31 -0.01 20.60 -6.14
CA LYS A 31 -1.17 21.49 -5.90
C LYS A 31 -0.83 22.97 -6.02
N GLU A 32 0.44 23.37 -5.90
CA GLU A 32 0.82 24.77 -6.11
C GLU A 32 0.74 25.16 -7.60
N GLU A 33 0.95 24.21 -8.51
CA GLU A 33 0.92 24.48 -9.96
C GLU A 33 -0.44 24.20 -10.62
N SER A 34 -1.23 23.26 -10.09
CA SER A 34 -2.51 22.87 -10.70
C SER A 34 -3.64 22.91 -9.68
N ARG A 35 -4.60 23.83 -9.91
CA ARG A 35 -5.87 23.91 -9.18
C ARG A 35 -6.69 22.63 -9.42
N TRP A 36 -6.41 21.55 -8.69
CA TRP A 36 -7.25 20.35 -8.71
C TRP A 36 -7.98 20.13 -7.37
N ASP A 37 -9.30 20.13 -7.48
CA ASP A 37 -10.39 20.20 -6.49
C ASP A 37 -10.25 19.38 -5.18
N ARG A 38 -11.00 19.78 -4.12
CA ARG A 38 -11.20 19.09 -2.83
C ARG A 38 -11.52 17.59 -2.98
N LYS A 39 -12.04 17.18 -4.13
CA LYS A 39 -12.39 15.80 -4.49
C LYS A 39 -11.16 14.87 -4.61
N GLY A 40 -10.00 15.37 -5.05
CA GLY A 40 -8.77 14.59 -5.21
C GLY A 40 -8.22 14.07 -3.87
N ASN A 41 -8.24 14.93 -2.84
CA ASN A 41 -7.79 14.55 -1.48
C ASN A 41 -8.61 13.40 -0.89
N ARG A 42 -9.90 13.34 -1.19
CA ARG A 42 -10.78 12.27 -0.70
C ARG A 42 -10.48 10.94 -1.37
N ARG A 43 -10.17 10.92 -2.68
CA ARG A 43 -9.76 9.69 -3.38
C ARG A 43 -8.43 9.18 -2.85
N VAL A 44 -7.41 10.04 -2.77
CA VAL A 44 -6.09 9.70 -2.22
C VAL A 44 -6.22 9.12 -0.80
N PHE A 45 -6.97 9.80 0.07
CA PHE A 45 -7.19 9.31 1.43
C PHE A 45 -7.87 7.94 1.45
N CYS A 46 -8.91 7.73 0.66
CA CYS A 46 -9.58 6.43 0.56
C CYS A 46 -8.64 5.32 0.05
N VAL A 47 -7.78 5.60 -0.95
CA VAL A 47 -6.81 4.63 -1.47
C VAL A 47 -5.76 4.29 -0.41
N VAL A 48 -5.21 5.29 0.28
CA VAL A 48 -4.26 5.10 1.38
C VAL A 48 -4.87 4.24 2.49
N GLN A 49 -6.13 4.49 2.87
CA GLN A 49 -6.81 3.65 3.86
C GLN A 49 -6.95 2.19 3.42
N LYS A 50 -7.30 1.95 2.15
CA LYS A 50 -7.37 0.59 1.59
C LYS A 50 -6.02 -0.12 1.62
N ILE A 51 -4.94 0.59 1.26
CA ILE A 51 -3.58 0.03 1.29
C ILE A 51 -3.19 -0.36 2.72
N ASN A 52 -3.50 0.48 3.71
CA ASN A 52 -3.23 0.17 5.11
C ASN A 52 -3.97 -1.08 5.57
N GLN A 53 -5.27 -1.21 5.24
CA GLN A 53 -6.05 -2.39 5.57
C GLN A 53 -5.47 -3.66 4.93
N ALA A 54 -5.13 -3.61 3.64
CA ALA A 54 -4.54 -4.76 2.94
C ALA A 54 -3.19 -5.20 3.54
N LEU A 55 -2.39 -4.27 4.06
CA LEU A 55 -1.15 -4.58 4.78
C LEU A 55 -1.41 -5.25 6.14
N GLU A 56 -2.46 -4.86 6.86
CA GLU A 56 -2.87 -5.50 8.11
C GLU A 56 -3.39 -6.92 7.87
N ASP A 57 -4.19 -7.11 6.83
CA ASP A 57 -4.68 -8.42 6.39
C ASP A 57 -3.51 -9.34 6.01
N LEU A 58 -2.57 -8.85 5.20
CA LEU A 58 -1.37 -9.59 4.82
C LEU A 58 -0.53 -10.02 6.05
N THR A 59 -0.39 -9.12 7.02
CA THR A 59 0.33 -9.42 8.27
C THR A 59 -0.40 -10.51 9.05
N THR A 60 -1.72 -10.46 9.10
CA THR A 60 -2.56 -11.44 9.79
C THR A 60 -2.47 -12.80 9.12
N GLU A 61 -2.54 -12.85 7.79
CA GLU A 61 -2.39 -14.08 7.02
C GLU A 61 -1.03 -14.73 7.24
N VAL A 62 0.08 -13.99 7.20
CA VAL A 62 1.41 -14.59 7.42
C VAL A 62 1.62 -15.06 8.86
N LEU A 63 0.96 -14.43 9.84
CA LEU A 63 0.99 -14.91 11.23
C LEU A 63 0.16 -16.19 11.43
N GLN A 64 -0.86 -16.42 10.59
CA GLN A 64 -1.64 -17.65 10.60
C GLN A 64 -0.81 -18.80 10.00
N LYS A 65 -0.45 -19.79 10.82
CA LYS A 65 0.39 -20.94 10.42
C LYS A 65 -0.17 -21.85 9.31
N ASN A 66 -1.40 -21.60 8.84
CA ASN A 66 -2.08 -22.38 7.79
C ASN A 66 -2.39 -21.56 6.53
N SER A 67 -1.83 -20.35 6.38
CA SER A 67 -2.06 -19.53 5.19
C SER A 67 -1.34 -20.12 3.99
N GLU A 68 -2.12 -20.38 2.93
CA GLU A 68 -1.55 -20.83 1.66
C GLU A 68 -0.71 -19.71 1.04
N SER A 69 0.50 -20.03 0.57
CA SER A 69 1.41 -19.04 -0.03
C SER A 69 0.80 -18.29 -1.23
N ILE A 70 -0.21 -18.88 -1.88
CA ILE A 70 -0.97 -18.26 -2.97
C ILE A 70 -1.83 -17.09 -2.50
N ASN A 71 -2.39 -17.15 -1.29
CA ASN A 71 -3.23 -16.07 -0.73
C ASN A 71 -2.37 -14.86 -0.36
N VAL A 72 -1.22 -15.12 0.27
CA VAL A 72 -0.20 -14.11 0.56
C VAL A 72 0.25 -13.40 -0.72
N LEU A 73 0.48 -14.17 -1.81
CA LEU A 73 0.86 -13.61 -3.09
C LEU A 73 -0.25 -12.73 -3.69
N ALA A 74 -1.50 -13.21 -3.66
CA ALA A 74 -2.65 -12.45 -4.16
C ALA A 74 -2.82 -11.12 -3.41
N LYS A 75 -2.62 -11.11 -2.08
CA LYS A 75 -2.64 -9.89 -1.26
C LYS A 75 -1.52 -8.92 -1.62
N ILE A 76 -0.33 -9.42 -1.93
CA ILE A 76 0.77 -8.56 -2.40
C ILE A 76 0.41 -7.90 -3.74
N ASP A 77 -0.20 -8.63 -4.69
CA ASP A 77 -0.64 -8.07 -5.97
C ASP A 77 -1.79 -7.06 -5.82
N GLU A 78 -2.72 -7.29 -4.90
CA GLU A 78 -3.76 -6.31 -4.55
C GLU A 78 -3.13 -4.99 -4.08
N ILE A 79 -2.16 -5.05 -3.16
CA ILE A 79 -1.45 -3.87 -2.64
C ILE A 79 -0.72 -3.15 -3.78
N ARG A 80 -0.05 -3.87 -4.69
CA ARG A 80 0.61 -3.26 -5.86
C ARG A 80 -0.39 -2.52 -6.75
N GLY A 81 -1.55 -3.12 -7.04
CA GLY A 81 -2.58 -2.48 -7.84
C GLY A 81 -3.07 -1.16 -7.22
N LEU A 82 -3.26 -1.13 -5.90
CA LEU A 82 -3.64 0.08 -5.18
C LEU A 82 -2.54 1.15 -5.18
N LEU A 83 -1.26 0.76 -5.12
CA LEU A 83 -0.13 1.68 -5.21
C LEU A 83 -0.03 2.31 -6.61
N VAL A 84 -0.31 1.54 -7.66
CA VAL A 84 -0.37 2.06 -9.04
C VAL A 84 -1.53 3.06 -9.20
N ASP A 85 -2.73 2.76 -8.68
CA ASP A 85 -3.89 3.68 -8.69
C ASP A 85 -3.61 4.98 -7.90
N LEU A 86 -2.71 4.93 -6.92
CA LEU A 86 -2.31 6.13 -6.16
C LEU A 86 -1.35 7.02 -6.95
N TYR A 87 -0.51 6.43 -7.80
CA TYR A 87 0.50 7.17 -8.58
C TYR A 87 -0.05 7.73 -9.89
N TYR A 88 -1.06 7.08 -10.48
CA TYR A 88 -1.66 7.41 -11.78
C TYR A 88 -3.00 8.16 -11.64
#